data_AF-A0A842XKW7-F1
#
_entry.id   AF-A0A842XKW7-F1
#
_cell.length_a   1.000
_cell.length_b   1.000
_cell.length_c   1.000
_cell.angle_alpha   90.00
_cell.angle_beta   90.00
_cell.angle_gamma   90.00
#
_symmetry.space_group_name_H-M   'P 1'
#
loop_
_entity.id
_entity.type
_entity.pdbx_description
1 polymer ?
#
loop_
_entity_poly.entity_id
_entity_poly.type
_entity_poly.pdbx_seq_one_letter_code
_entity_poly.pdbx_strand_id
1 'polypeptide(L)'
;MILKFMMVKLNQFETKIVKILQDWYPITVEEMRDELRMRSDTLDRNLKSLVLKGVISLDHLPDKTYIRLLMSDVRIAPKGKRPKTGDDPSDIHEDMMFL
;
A
#
# COMPACT_ATOMS: atom_id res chain seq x y z
N MET A 1 -3.80 -20.71 13.13
CA MET A 1 -4.07 -19.91 11.91
C MET A 1 -2.74 -19.36 11.44
N ILE A 2 -2.21 -19.86 10.31
CA ILE A 2 -0.87 -19.48 9.84
C ILE A 2 -0.98 -18.07 9.24
N LEU A 3 -0.39 -17.08 9.91
CA LEU A 3 -0.24 -15.73 9.37
C LEU A 3 0.68 -15.81 8.15
N LYS A 4 0.11 -15.86 6.95
CA LYS A 4 0.88 -15.91 5.71
C LYS A 4 1.40 -14.51 5.41
N PHE A 5 2.64 -14.24 5.80
CA PHE A 5 3.36 -13.05 5.36
C PHE A 5 3.51 -13.11 3.84
N MET A 6 3.03 -12.07 3.16
CA MET A 6 3.15 -11.94 1.71
C MET A 6 3.73 -10.56 1.42
N MET A 7 4.94 -10.53 0.86
CA MET A 7 5.56 -9.28 0.42
C MET A 7 4.90 -8.82 -0.88
N VAL A 8 4.16 -7.71 -0.81
CA VAL A 8 3.51 -7.11 -1.97
C VAL A 8 4.21 -5.81 -2.36
N LYS A 9 4.47 -5.62 -3.66
CA LYS A 9 5.03 -4.37 -4.18
C LYS A 9 3.92 -3.34 -4.33
N LEU A 10 3.99 -2.27 -3.54
CA LEU A 10 3.06 -1.15 -3.61
C LEU A 10 3.73 0.08 -4.22
N ASN A 11 2.98 0.83 -5.02
CA ASN A 11 3.37 2.16 -5.46
C ASN A 11 3.09 3.21 -4.36
N GLN A 12 3.51 4.47 -4.57
CA GLN A 12 3.35 5.52 -3.56
C GLN A 12 1.90 5.80 -3.16
N PHE A 13 0.95 5.77 -4.10
CA PHE A 13 -0.47 6.01 -3.81
C PHE A 13 -1.10 4.82 -3.10
N GLU A 14 -0.81 3.61 -3.55
CA GLU A 14 -1.23 2.37 -2.89
C GLU A 14 -0.73 2.31 -1.44
N THR A 15 0.54 2.67 -1.19
CA THR A 15 1.08 2.76 0.17
C THR A 15 0.32 3.75 1.03
N LYS A 16 -0.04 4.93 0.50
CA LYS A 16 -0.83 5.91 1.25
C LYS A 16 -2.23 5.39 1.57
N ILE A 17 -2.90 4.78 0.60
CA ILE A 17 -4.23 4.19 0.79
C ILE A 17 -4.19 3.13 1.89
N VAL A 18 -3.24 2.19 1.83
CA VAL A 18 -3.10 1.13 2.85
C VAL A 18 -2.83 1.72 4.24
N LYS A 19 -1.99 2.76 4.34
CA LYS A 19 -1.71 3.41 5.61
C LYS A 19 -2.97 4.05 6.21
N ILE A 20 -3.75 4.78 5.41
CA ILE A 20 -5.02 5.35 5.89
C ILE A 20 -5.97 4.24 6.34
N LEU A 21 -6.07 3.13 5.61
CA LEU A 21 -6.92 2.01 5.99
C LEU A 21 -6.50 1.32 7.29
N GLN A 22 -5.20 1.35 7.64
CA GLN A 22 -4.70 0.83 8.90
C GLN A 22 -5.00 1.78 10.08
N ASP A 23 -4.93 3.09 9.84
CA ASP A 23 -5.14 4.11 10.86
C ASP A 23 -6.64 4.41 11.07
N TRP A 24 -7.45 4.30 10.01
CA TRP A 24 -8.85 4.69 9.98
C TRP A 24 -9.70 3.64 9.24
N TYR A 25 -10.31 2.76 10.03
CA TYR A 25 -11.24 1.75 9.55
C TYR A 25 -12.56 1.79 10.34
N PRO A 26 -13.74 1.69 9.69
CA PRO A 26 -14.00 1.57 8.24
C PRO A 26 -14.04 2.93 7.50
N ILE A 27 -13.71 2.92 6.21
CA ILE A 27 -13.74 4.11 5.34
C ILE A 27 -14.32 3.79 3.96
N THR A 28 -15.00 4.76 3.35
CA THR A 28 -15.60 4.66 2.01
C THR A 28 -14.65 5.15 0.91
N VAL A 29 -14.97 4.80 -0.34
CA VAL A 29 -14.24 5.31 -1.52
C VAL A 29 -14.33 6.84 -1.62
N GLU A 30 -15.47 7.44 -1.26
CA GLU A 30 -15.63 8.89 -1.27
C GLU A 30 -14.80 9.58 -0.19
N GLU A 31 -14.84 9.10 1.04
CA GLU A 31 -14.02 9.63 2.14
C GLU A 31 -12.52 9.47 1.83
N MET A 32 -12.12 8.34 1.24
CA MET A 32 -10.75 8.10 0.79
C MET A 32 -10.30 9.10 -0.27
N ARG A 33 -11.18 9.43 -1.22
CA ARG A 33 -10.93 10.42 -2.26
C ARG A 33 -10.73 11.80 -1.66
N ASP A 34 -11.60 12.18 -0.73
CA ASP A 34 -11.61 13.50 -0.12
C ASP A 34 -10.38 13.69 0.77
N GLU A 35 -10.00 12.67 1.55
CA GLU A 35 -8.79 12.63 2.36
C GLU A 35 -7.52 12.76 1.50
N LEU A 36 -7.42 11.98 0.42
CA LEU A 36 -6.24 11.98 -0.44
C LEU A 36 -6.20 13.14 -1.45
N ARG A 37 -7.30 13.90 -1.58
CA ARG A 37 -7.51 14.95 -2.60
C ARG A 37 -7.10 14.49 -4.01
N MET A 38 -7.42 13.24 -4.34
CA MET A 38 -7.06 12.62 -5.62
C MET A 38 -8.20 12.69 -6.63
N ARG A 39 -7.85 12.72 -7.93
CA ARG A 39 -8.82 12.52 -9.01
C ARG A 39 -9.40 11.10 -8.93
N SER A 40 -10.70 10.95 -9.17
CA SER A 40 -11.41 9.66 -9.11
C SER A 40 -10.72 8.58 -9.95
N ASP A 41 -10.39 8.87 -11.22
CA ASP A 41 -9.70 7.91 -12.10
C ASP A 41 -8.39 7.37 -11.50
N THR A 42 -7.65 8.22 -10.80
CA THR A 42 -6.38 7.83 -10.16
C THR A 42 -6.67 6.95 -8.95
N LEU A 43 -7.65 7.30 -8.11
CA LEU A 43 -8.03 6.50 -6.96
C LEU A 43 -8.55 5.13 -7.41
N ASP A 44 -9.48 5.09 -8.37
CA ASP A 44 -10.09 3.86 -8.88
C ASP A 44 -9.05 2.90 -9.47
N ARG A 45 -8.07 3.42 -10.21
CA ARG A 45 -6.95 2.61 -10.72
C ARG A 45 -6.13 1.97 -9.61
N ASN A 46 -5.84 2.72 -8.55
CA ASN A 46 -5.06 2.21 -7.41
C ASN A 46 -5.87 1.24 -6.55
N LEU A 47 -7.16 1.51 -6.31
CA LEU A 47 -8.06 0.59 -5.62
C LEU A 47 -8.21 -0.73 -6.38
N LYS A 48 -8.44 -0.66 -7.70
CA LYS A 48 -8.50 -1.86 -8.56
C LYS A 48 -7.20 -2.66 -8.51
N SER A 49 -6.05 -1.99 -8.54
CA SER A 49 -4.74 -2.64 -8.41
C SER A 49 -4.58 -3.33 -7.05
N LEU A 50 -4.98 -2.68 -5.95
CA LEU A 50 -4.93 -3.28 -4.60
C LEU A 50 -5.88 -4.47 -4.45
N VAL A 51 -7.06 -4.44 -5.07
CA VAL A 51 -7.98 -5.59 -5.13
C VAL A 51 -7.34 -6.76 -5.88
N LEU A 52 -6.75 -6.52 -7.05
CA LEU A 52 -6.04 -7.55 -7.83
C LEU A 52 -4.85 -8.14 -7.08
N LYS A 53 -4.18 -7.34 -6.24
CA LYS A 53 -3.09 -7.77 -5.36
C LYS A 53 -3.57 -8.50 -4.11
N GLY A 54 -4.89 -8.60 -3.87
CA GLY A 54 -5.47 -9.25 -2.70
C GLY A 54 -5.26 -8.48 -1.40
N VAL A 55 -4.98 -7.18 -1.46
CA VAL A 55 -4.71 -6.34 -0.28
C VAL A 55 -6.00 -5.81 0.32
N ILE A 56 -6.97 -5.44 -0.54
CA ILE A 56 -8.26 -4.88 -0.13
C ILE A 56 -9.41 -5.60 -0.86
N SER A 57 -10.62 -5.46 -0.31
CA SER A 57 -11.89 -5.71 -0.98
C SER A 57 -12.71 -4.42 -1.05
N LEU A 58 -13.57 -4.31 -2.05
CA LEU A 58 -14.59 -3.26 -2.12
C LEU A 58 -15.95 -3.88 -1.79
N ASP A 59 -16.55 -3.40 -0.72
CA ASP A 59 -17.87 -3.82 -0.27
C ASP A 59 -18.90 -2.81 -0.78
N HIS A 60 -19.65 -3.19 -1.81
CA HIS A 60 -20.68 -2.35 -2.41
C HIS A 60 -21.99 -2.46 -1.63
N LEU A 61 -22.38 -1.39 -0.97
CA LEU A 61 -23.71 -1.18 -0.40
C LEU A 61 -24.55 -0.30 -1.34
N PRO A 62 -25.89 -0.26 -1.16
CA PRO A 62 -26.78 0.46 -2.07
C PRO A 62 -26.43 1.95 -2.28
N ASP A 63 -25.88 2.58 -1.25
CA ASP A 63 -25.55 4.00 -1.17
C ASP A 63 -24.05 4.28 -1.24
N LYS A 64 -23.22 3.36 -0.71
CA LYS A 64 -21.79 3.59 -0.50
C LYS A 64 -20.95 2.36 -0.82
N THR A 65 -19.70 2.61 -1.22
CA THR A 65 -18.70 1.54 -1.34
C THR A 65 -17.66 1.68 -0.24
N TYR A 66 -17.57 0.67 0.63
CA TYR A 66 -16.58 0.61 1.70
C TYR A 66 -15.32 -0.11 1.24
N ILE A 67 -14.17 0.32 1.75
CA ILE A 67 -12.89 -0.30 1.48
C ILE A 67 -12.51 -1.18 2.67
N ARG A 68 -12.49 -2.50 2.47
CA ARG A 68 -12.10 -3.48 3.48
C ARG A 68 -10.64 -3.89 3.31
N LEU A 69 -9.83 -3.73 4.37
CA LEU A 69 -8.48 -4.27 4.37
C LEU A 69 -8.55 -5.80 4.57
N LEU A 70 -8.02 -6.57 3.63
CA LEU A 70 -7.97 -8.04 3.73
C LEU A 70 -6.73 -8.53 4.48
N MET A 71 -5.70 -7.68 4.55
CA MET A 71 -4.41 -8.02 5.13
C MET A 71 -4.01 -6.96 6.16
N SER A 72 -4.09 -7.30 7.44
CA SER A 72 -3.74 -6.38 8.54
C SER A 72 -2.22 -6.13 8.61
N ASP A 73 -1.42 -7.13 8.25
CA ASP A 73 0.05 -7.12 8.31
C ASP A 73 0.72 -6.93 6.94
N VAL A 74 0.34 -5.88 6.22
CA VAL A 74 1.07 -5.50 4.98
C VAL A 74 2.43 -4.92 5.36
N ARG A 75 3.49 -5.72 5.26
CA ARG A 75 4.87 -5.22 5.32
C ARG A 75 5.21 -4.60 3.96
N ILE A 76 5.21 -3.28 3.91
CA ILE A 76 5.66 -2.51 2.74
C ILE A 76 7.16 -2.75 2.59
N ALA A 77 7.57 -3.34 1.46
CA ALA A 77 9.00 -3.51 1.18
C ALA A 77 9.70 -2.13 1.21
N PRO A 78 10.80 -1.97 1.96
CA PRO A 78 11.52 -0.71 1.98
C PRO A 78 11.95 -0.37 0.55
N LYS A 79 11.83 0.91 0.18
CA LYS A 79 12.39 1.40 -1.09
C LYS A 79 13.90 1.14 -1.02
N GLY A 80 14.40 0.19 -1.82
CA GLY A 80 15.83 0.08 -2.04
C GLY A 80 16.35 1.46 -2.43
N LYS A 81 17.36 1.97 -1.71
CA LYS A 81 18.04 3.20 -2.11
C LYS A 81 18.50 2.99 -3.55
N ARG A 82 18.09 3.87 -4.47
CA ARG A 82 18.78 3.93 -5.76
C ARG A 82 20.22 4.33 -5.41
N PRO A 83 21.26 3.59 -5.85
CA PRO A 83 22.63 4.03 -5.66
C PRO A 83 22.74 5.42 -6.27
N LYS A 84 23.17 6.42 -5.49
CA LYS A 84 23.48 7.72 -6.08
C LYS A 84 24.76 7.53 -6.86
N THR A 85 24.86 8.17 -8.04
CA THR A 85 26.13 8.22 -8.77
C THR A 85 27.15 8.89 -7.85
N GLY A 86 28.05 8.08 -7.26
CA GLY A 86 29.05 8.50 -6.28
C GLY A 86 29.14 7.64 -5.02
N ASP A 87 28.20 6.75 -4.73
CA ASP A 87 28.32 5.80 -3.61
C ASP A 87 29.36 4.71 -3.95
N ASP A 88 30.33 4.47 -3.07
CA ASP A 88 31.36 3.44 -3.25
C ASP A 88 30.73 2.04 -3.13
N PRO A 89 31.04 1.09 -4.03
CA PRO A 89 30.48 -0.26 -3.98
C PRO A 89 30.74 -1.02 -2.67
N SER A 90 31.78 -0.64 -1.91
CA SER A 90 32.14 -1.28 -0.65
C SER A 90 31.19 -0.94 0.52
N ASP A 91 30.61 0.27 0.53
CA ASP A 91 29.67 0.70 1.58
C ASP A 91 28.34 -0.07 1.55
N ILE A 92 27.96 -0.62 0.40
CA ILE A 92 26.72 -1.39 0.24
C ILE A 92 26.85 -2.80 0.84
N HIS A 93 28.07 -3.34 0.91
CA HIS A 93 28.32 -4.70 1.37
C HIS A 93 28.26 -4.84 2.90
N GLU A 94 28.66 -3.80 3.66
CA GLU A 94 28.56 -3.81 5.12
C GLU A 94 27.10 -3.77 5.60
N ASP A 95 26.25 -2.93 4.98
CA ASP A 95 24.84 -2.79 5.37
C ASP A 95 24.02 -4.08 5.16
N MET A 96 24.44 -4.97 4.25
CA MET A 96 23.75 -6.25 3.99
C MET A 96 24.19 -7.41 4.90
N MET A 97 25.23 -7.24 5.74
CA MET A 97 25.67 -8.26 6.70
C MET A 97 25.06 -8.12 8.11
N PHE A 98 24.39 -7.00 8.40
CA PHE A 98 23.82 -6.71 9.73
C PHE A 98 22.28 -6.78 9.79
N LEU A 99 21.62 -7.36 8.78
CA LEU A 99 20.16 -7.58 8.73
C LEU A 99 19.79 -9.05 8.78
#